data_AF-A0A4Y2Q5F8-F1
#
_entry.id   AF-A0A4Y2Q5F8-F1
#
_cell.length_a   1.000
_cell.length_b   1.000
_cell.length_c   1.000
_cell.angle_alpha   90.00
_cell.angle_beta   90.00
_cell.angle_gamma   90.00
#
_symmetry.space_group_name_H-M   'P 1'
#
loop_
_entity.id
_entity.type
_entity.pdbx_description
1 polymer ?
#
loop_
_entity_poly.entity_id
_entity_poly.type
_entity_poly.pdbx_seq_one_letter_code
_entity_poly.pdbx_strand_id
1 'polypeptide(L)'
;MPKDYDFLSGLLDEVALEGLDGITLAMLWQRLRDRRSFSIPVDEYSKIFFWKIVARHKDIEIYELPKPRKFYPIYNRYDHMDPELGIVTEPEKLDPDPYAPVVPIEEGVVRGSCSTYDKRKCITSEIRHDNVLLVSLKEAEDTWGDSLVLVASPKLRLLTLIGTVTNPLIDLSLEAYCLLERIGRSRYLGAVTQGEEGLLKSIGSICNDLHIHEEYLISKGLIKSQKQFMKRKGAPICTYSLFHLTRFYEEREEKITTWMKKLCDVLKDKPQKQEKFAVLEDEMKMPGDIIRELINGPLKGCVEIITLQSQEFHTEENVCRLVKDFNEDTDDNKPGDLPANIHFDSSKIFYGVPLVHQLYSHIKNSGTGGLSTEDLGRRMTLPRSDIEDLLFVLSSKGHIIKLHDTVMKKDKYVSYTNAKEDKTSKEKEIRKPENDDSDAHGRV
;
A
#
# COMPACT_ATOMS: atom_id res chain seq x y z
N MET A 1 8.71 -19.20 -24.73
CA MET A 1 7.98 -18.28 -25.63
C MET A 1 8.50 -18.44 -27.05
N PRO A 2 7.66 -18.33 -28.09
CA PRO A 2 8.12 -18.34 -29.48
C PRO A 2 9.07 -17.16 -29.70
N LYS A 3 10.17 -17.41 -30.41
CA LYS A 3 11.15 -16.39 -30.79
C LYS A 3 10.50 -15.38 -31.73
N ASP A 4 10.69 -14.09 -31.47
CA ASP A 4 10.23 -13.02 -32.34
C ASP A 4 11.26 -12.82 -33.46
N TYR A 5 10.88 -13.19 -34.68
CA TYR A 5 11.75 -13.07 -35.85
C TYR A 5 11.72 -11.66 -36.45
N ASP A 6 10.82 -10.77 -35.99
CA ASP A 6 10.80 -9.37 -36.39
C ASP A 6 11.72 -8.52 -35.51
N PHE A 7 13.02 -8.75 -35.68
CA PHE A 7 14.05 -8.02 -34.94
C PHE A 7 14.04 -6.51 -35.25
N LEU A 8 13.55 -6.10 -36.42
CA LEU A 8 13.47 -4.69 -36.79
C LEU A 8 12.42 -3.97 -35.96
N SER A 9 11.21 -4.54 -35.87
CA SER A 9 10.17 -4.00 -34.99
C SER A 9 10.64 -3.98 -33.54
N GLY A 10 11.27 -5.06 -33.05
CA GLY A 10 11.83 -5.09 -31.69
C GLY A 10 12.86 -3.98 -31.43
N LEU A 11 13.75 -3.73 -32.39
CA LEU A 11 14.78 -2.70 -32.31
C LEU A 11 14.20 -1.28 -32.30
N LEU A 12 13.26 -0.99 -33.21
CA LEU A 12 12.59 0.32 -33.28
C LEU A 12 11.71 0.56 -32.05
N ASP A 13 11.08 -0.49 -31.54
CA ASP A 13 10.23 -0.46 -30.37
C ASP A 13 11.03 -0.11 -29.10
N GLU A 14 12.25 -0.65 -28.93
CA GLU A 14 13.11 -0.28 -27.81
C GLU A 14 13.58 1.18 -27.87
N VAL A 15 13.87 1.71 -29.06
CA VAL A 15 14.19 3.13 -29.22
C VAL A 15 12.98 4.00 -28.88
N ALA A 16 11.79 3.60 -29.33
CA ALA A 16 10.56 4.35 -29.12
C ALA A 16 10.08 4.38 -27.67
N LEU A 17 10.28 3.30 -26.92
CA LEU A 17 9.88 3.18 -25.50
C LEU A 17 10.71 4.05 -24.55
N GLU A 18 11.88 4.54 -24.94
CA GLU A 18 12.62 5.53 -24.16
C GLU A 18 12.10 6.96 -24.31
N GLY A 19 11.00 7.14 -25.05
CA GLY A 19 10.26 8.40 -25.11
C GLY A 19 11.04 9.53 -25.75
N LEU A 20 10.66 10.77 -25.42
CA LEU A 20 11.27 11.96 -26.01
C LEU A 20 12.73 12.19 -25.57
N ASP A 21 13.15 11.69 -24.42
CA ASP A 21 14.56 11.74 -23.97
C ASP A 21 15.51 10.92 -24.85
N GLY A 22 14.99 9.91 -25.54
CA GLY A 22 15.76 9.00 -26.38
C GLY A 22 16.63 8.02 -25.58
N ILE A 23 17.21 7.06 -26.29
CA ILE A 23 18.04 5.99 -25.74
C ILE A 23 19.51 6.19 -26.11
N THR A 24 20.44 5.97 -25.17
CA THR A 24 21.88 5.87 -25.49
C THR A 24 22.20 4.49 -26.07
N LEU A 25 23.31 4.36 -26.79
CA LEU A 25 23.74 3.07 -27.34
C LEU A 25 23.91 2.00 -26.24
N ALA A 26 24.56 2.36 -25.13
CA ALA A 26 24.76 1.45 -23.99
C ALA A 26 23.43 0.92 -23.43
N MET A 27 22.44 1.80 -23.24
CA MET A 27 21.10 1.40 -22.76
C MET A 27 20.34 0.58 -23.80
N LEU A 28 20.46 0.89 -25.09
CA LEU A 28 19.85 0.10 -26.17
C LEU A 28 20.38 -1.34 -26.16
N TRP A 29 21.69 -1.52 -26.00
CA TRP A 29 22.29 -2.86 -25.93
C TRP A 29 21.85 -3.64 -24.69
N GLN A 30 21.63 -2.96 -23.56
CA GLN A 30 21.04 -3.62 -22.39
C GLN A 30 19.57 -4.02 -22.66
N ARG A 31 18.74 -3.09 -23.11
CA ARG A 31 17.31 -3.33 -23.38
C ARG A 31 17.09 -4.47 -24.37
N LEU A 32 17.89 -4.56 -25.43
CA LEU A 32 17.81 -5.64 -26.41
C LEU A 32 18.21 -7.01 -25.82
N ARG A 33 19.19 -7.05 -24.90
CA ARG A 33 19.55 -8.29 -24.19
C ARG A 33 18.46 -8.75 -23.25
N ASP A 34 17.82 -7.81 -22.57
CA ASP A 34 16.78 -8.08 -21.58
C ASP A 34 15.40 -8.30 -22.23
N ARG A 35 15.26 -7.97 -23.53
CA ARG A 35 14.00 -8.14 -24.28
C ARG A 35 13.68 -9.61 -24.43
N ARG A 36 12.51 -9.99 -23.92
CA ARG A 36 11.94 -11.34 -24.07
C ARG A 36 11.80 -11.68 -25.54
N SER A 37 12.23 -12.88 -25.90
CA SER A 37 12.09 -13.45 -27.25
C SER A 37 12.86 -12.72 -28.37
N PHE A 38 13.81 -11.84 -28.06
CA PHE A 38 14.65 -11.21 -29.10
C PHE A 38 15.59 -12.27 -29.71
N SER A 39 15.48 -12.48 -31.03
CA SER A 39 16.09 -13.65 -31.69
C SER A 39 17.59 -13.54 -31.93
N ILE A 40 18.15 -12.33 -31.91
CA ILE A 40 19.54 -12.06 -32.30
C ILE A 40 20.37 -11.76 -31.03
N PRO A 41 21.51 -12.44 -30.82
CA PRO A 41 22.39 -12.12 -29.70
C PRO A 41 22.96 -10.71 -29.84
N VAL A 42 23.16 -10.00 -28.72
CA VAL A 42 23.70 -8.63 -28.72
C VAL A 42 25.23 -8.65 -28.51
N ASP A 43 25.94 -9.19 -29.49
CA ASP A 43 27.41 -9.18 -29.59
C ASP A 43 27.93 -8.01 -30.46
N GLU A 44 29.25 -7.84 -30.56
CA GLU A 44 29.86 -6.74 -31.32
C GLU A 44 29.45 -6.70 -32.80
N TYR A 45 29.30 -7.85 -33.47
CA TYR A 45 28.87 -7.89 -34.86
C TYR A 45 27.42 -7.48 -35.02
N SER A 46 26.55 -7.96 -34.13
CA SER A 46 25.13 -7.60 -34.11
C SER A 46 24.93 -6.11 -33.81
N LYS A 47 25.72 -5.50 -32.92
CA LYS A 47 25.65 -4.06 -32.62
C LYS A 47 25.97 -3.22 -33.84
N ILE A 48 27.03 -3.59 -34.58
CA ILE A 48 27.37 -2.94 -35.86
C ILE A 48 26.22 -3.07 -36.86
N PHE A 49 25.58 -4.25 -36.92
CA PHE A 49 24.41 -4.48 -37.77
C PHE A 49 23.21 -3.64 -37.35
N PHE A 50 22.86 -3.60 -36.06
CA PHE A 50 21.76 -2.79 -35.54
C PHE A 50 22.00 -1.30 -35.75
N TRP A 51 23.23 -0.81 -35.53
CA TRP A 51 23.62 0.56 -35.81
C TRP A 51 23.34 0.94 -37.26
N LYS A 52 23.75 0.10 -38.23
CA LYS A 52 23.47 0.34 -39.65
C LYS A 52 21.97 0.48 -39.95
N ILE A 53 21.11 -0.15 -39.17
CA ILE A 53 19.66 -0.07 -39.33
C ILE A 53 19.14 1.21 -38.69
N VAL A 54 19.31 1.38 -37.37
CA VAL A 54 18.71 2.51 -36.63
C VAL A 54 19.26 3.85 -37.07
N ALA A 55 20.58 3.92 -37.33
CA ALA A 55 21.22 5.17 -37.73
C ALA A 55 20.81 5.61 -39.13
N ARG A 56 20.24 4.73 -39.96
CA ARG A 56 19.70 5.03 -41.29
C ARG A 56 18.18 5.18 -41.31
N HIS A 57 17.50 4.83 -40.23
CA HIS A 57 16.04 4.75 -40.22
C HIS A 57 15.40 6.15 -40.21
N LYS A 58 14.49 6.41 -41.15
CA LYS A 58 13.85 7.73 -41.34
C LYS A 58 13.06 8.22 -40.12
N ASP A 59 12.50 7.28 -39.34
CA ASP A 59 11.74 7.59 -38.12
C ASP A 59 12.62 7.69 -36.87
N ILE A 60 13.96 7.67 -37.00
CA ILE A 60 14.88 7.84 -35.88
C ILE A 60 15.75 9.07 -36.11
N GLU A 61 15.65 10.05 -35.23
CA GLU A 61 16.56 11.20 -35.18
C GLU A 61 17.65 10.96 -34.14
N ILE A 62 18.82 11.54 -34.36
CA ILE A 62 20.00 11.35 -33.53
C ILE A 62 20.43 12.71 -32.97
N TYR A 63 20.59 12.76 -31.66
CA TYR A 63 20.94 13.97 -30.95
C TYR A 63 22.19 13.78 -30.09
N GLU A 64 22.93 14.86 -29.95
CA GLU A 64 24.00 15.02 -28.97
C GLU A 64 23.44 15.76 -27.76
N LEU A 65 23.54 15.14 -26.59
CA LEU A 65 23.19 15.74 -25.31
C LEU A 65 24.26 16.75 -24.86
N PRO A 66 23.88 17.82 -24.12
CA PRO A 66 24.83 18.80 -23.61
C PRO A 66 25.82 18.21 -22.58
N LYS A 67 25.45 17.09 -21.95
CA LYS A 67 26.30 16.31 -21.06
C LYS A 67 26.05 14.82 -21.31
N PRO A 68 27.08 13.97 -21.24
CA PRO A 68 26.92 12.53 -21.36
C PRO A 68 25.91 12.00 -20.32
N ARG A 69 24.96 11.16 -20.75
CA ARG A 69 23.99 10.54 -19.84
C ARG A 69 24.66 9.36 -19.16
N LYS A 70 24.82 9.45 -17.84
CA LYS A 70 25.41 8.36 -17.05
C LYS A 70 24.60 7.07 -17.20
N PHE A 71 25.30 5.98 -17.50
CA PHE A 71 24.71 4.66 -17.58
C PHE A 71 24.45 4.09 -16.18
N TYR A 72 23.23 3.62 -15.97
CA TYR A 72 22.80 2.87 -14.80
C TYR A 72 22.14 1.58 -15.27
N PRO A 73 22.61 0.41 -14.82
CA PRO A 73 21.96 -0.85 -15.13
C PRO A 73 20.48 -0.81 -14.69
N ILE A 74 19.60 -1.38 -15.51
CA ILE A 74 18.19 -1.54 -15.16
C ILE A 74 18.06 -2.28 -13.84
N TYR A 75 17.45 -1.64 -12.85
CA TYR A 75 17.11 -2.26 -11.58
C TYR A 75 15.99 -3.28 -11.79
N ASN A 76 16.32 -4.57 -11.62
CA ASN A 76 15.34 -5.64 -11.61
C ASN A 76 14.93 -5.95 -10.18
N ARG A 77 13.75 -5.47 -9.78
CA ARG A 77 13.23 -5.65 -8.43
C ARG A 77 13.04 -7.12 -8.00
N TYR A 78 12.88 -8.02 -8.97
CA TYR A 78 12.73 -9.46 -8.69
C TYR A 78 14.05 -10.16 -8.34
N ASP A 79 15.18 -9.47 -8.47
CA ASP A 79 16.47 -9.95 -7.94
C ASP A 79 16.56 -9.75 -6.42
N HIS A 80 15.61 -9.02 -5.83
CA HIS A 80 15.54 -8.69 -4.40
C HIS A 80 14.30 -9.28 -3.73
N MET A 81 13.99 -10.54 -4.03
CA MET A 81 12.85 -11.23 -3.43
C MET A 81 13.18 -11.75 -2.04
N ASP A 82 12.28 -11.54 -1.09
CA ASP A 82 12.30 -12.20 0.21
C ASP A 82 12.04 -13.70 0.00
N PRO A 83 12.96 -14.60 0.41
CA PRO A 83 12.82 -16.03 0.15
C PRO A 83 11.68 -16.69 0.94
N GLU A 84 11.30 -16.12 2.09
CA GLU A 84 10.27 -16.67 2.96
C GLU A 84 8.88 -16.22 2.50
N LEU A 85 8.70 -14.91 2.39
CA LEU A 85 7.44 -14.24 2.05
C LEU A 85 7.14 -14.29 0.55
N GLY A 86 8.19 -14.34 -0.29
CA GLY A 86 8.05 -14.26 -1.74
C GLY A 86 7.55 -12.88 -2.20
N ILE A 87 8.00 -11.81 -1.55
CA ILE A 87 7.68 -10.41 -1.91
C ILE A 87 8.95 -9.65 -2.28
N VAL A 88 8.81 -8.56 -3.03
CA VAL A 88 9.94 -7.69 -3.37
C VAL A 88 10.38 -6.90 -2.15
N THR A 89 11.69 -6.88 -1.90
CA THR A 89 12.32 -6.01 -0.89
C THR A 89 13.06 -4.86 -1.57
N GLU A 90 12.61 -3.63 -1.32
CA GLU A 90 13.25 -2.43 -1.85
C GLU A 90 14.58 -2.16 -1.11
N PRO A 91 15.71 -2.00 -1.82
CA PRO A 91 16.99 -1.70 -1.21
C PRO A 91 17.02 -0.27 -0.65
N GLU A 92 17.89 -0.02 0.33
CA GLU A 92 17.98 1.30 0.99
C GLU A 92 18.39 2.43 0.05
N LYS A 93 19.20 2.11 -0.95
CA LYS A 93 19.71 3.05 -1.93
C LYS A 93 19.60 2.44 -3.31
N LEU A 94 18.94 3.18 -4.19
CA LEU A 94 18.88 2.91 -5.62
C LEU A 94 19.72 3.93 -6.38
N ASP A 95 20.12 3.54 -7.58
CA ASP A 95 20.77 4.46 -8.49
C ASP A 95 19.78 5.58 -8.89
N PRO A 96 20.28 6.80 -9.14
CA PRO A 96 19.44 7.88 -9.62
C PRO A 96 18.77 7.54 -10.95
N ASP A 97 17.51 7.96 -11.10
CA ASP A 97 16.81 7.88 -12.37
C ASP A 97 17.49 8.77 -13.43
N PRO A 98 18.03 8.21 -14.52
CA PRO A 98 18.73 8.99 -15.56
C PRO A 98 17.79 9.90 -16.37
N TYR A 99 16.47 9.78 -16.18
CA TYR A 99 15.44 10.56 -16.87
C TYR A 99 14.75 11.59 -15.95
N ALA A 100 15.18 11.69 -14.70
CA ALA A 100 14.70 12.73 -13.79
C ALA A 100 15.46 14.06 -14.01
N PRO A 101 14.79 15.22 -13.85
CA PRO A 101 13.36 15.39 -13.59
C PRO A 101 12.53 15.16 -14.85
N VAL A 102 11.27 14.75 -14.67
CA VAL A 102 10.28 14.77 -15.76
C VAL A 102 10.00 16.23 -16.12
N VAL A 103 10.14 16.58 -17.40
CA VAL A 103 9.92 17.94 -17.93
C VAL A 103 9.01 17.81 -19.13
N PRO A 104 7.72 18.14 -19.00
CA PRO A 104 6.75 17.93 -20.06
C PRO A 104 6.97 18.93 -21.20
N ILE A 105 6.96 18.45 -22.43
CA ILE A 105 7.15 19.20 -23.67
C ILE A 105 5.94 18.96 -24.57
N GLU A 106 5.37 20.04 -25.10
CA GLU A 106 4.31 19.99 -26.11
C GLU A 106 4.54 21.09 -27.15
N GLU A 107 5.10 20.71 -28.29
CA GLU A 107 5.43 21.62 -29.39
C GLU A 107 4.99 21.02 -30.74
N GLY A 108 3.89 21.54 -31.28
CA GLY A 108 3.32 21.04 -32.53
C GLY A 108 2.91 19.58 -32.41
N VAL A 109 3.61 18.69 -33.13
CA VAL A 109 3.38 17.23 -33.08
C VAL A 109 4.24 16.52 -32.04
N VAL A 110 5.21 17.22 -31.44
CA VAL A 110 6.10 16.67 -30.44
C VAL A 110 5.44 16.77 -29.08
N ARG A 111 5.29 15.63 -28.41
CA ARG A 111 4.89 15.55 -27.01
C ARG A 111 5.68 14.51 -26.23
N GLY A 112 5.82 14.69 -24.93
CA GLY A 112 6.52 13.77 -24.03
C GLY A 112 7.35 14.49 -22.97
N SER A 113 8.19 13.75 -22.26
CA SER A 113 9.12 14.35 -21.28
C SER A 113 10.56 14.38 -21.80
N CYS A 114 11.21 15.55 -21.71
CA CYS A 114 12.66 15.66 -21.93
C CYS A 114 13.27 16.90 -21.27
N SER A 115 14.18 16.71 -20.32
CA SER A 115 14.84 17.80 -19.58
C SER A 115 15.92 18.55 -20.39
N THR A 116 16.30 18.00 -21.55
CA THR A 116 17.35 18.55 -22.42
C THR A 116 16.83 18.95 -23.80
N TYR A 117 15.51 19.04 -23.97
CA TYR A 117 14.86 19.23 -25.26
C TYR A 117 15.42 20.43 -26.07
N ASP A 118 15.55 21.60 -25.44
CA ASP A 118 16.09 22.82 -26.09
C ASP A 118 17.61 22.88 -26.14
N LYS A 119 18.29 21.98 -25.42
CA LYS A 119 19.75 22.04 -25.20
C LYS A 119 20.50 21.01 -26.03
N ARG A 120 19.82 19.96 -26.50
CA ARG A 120 20.41 18.91 -27.33
C ARG A 120 20.57 19.39 -28.77
N LYS A 121 21.65 18.95 -29.42
CA LYS A 121 21.94 19.29 -30.81
C LYS A 121 21.52 18.13 -31.71
N CYS A 122 20.72 18.38 -32.75
CA CYS A 122 20.43 17.35 -33.75
C CYS A 122 21.68 17.13 -34.61
N ILE A 123 22.20 15.91 -34.60
CA ILE A 123 23.40 15.50 -35.34
C ILE A 123 23.08 14.47 -36.43
N THR A 124 21.79 14.25 -36.74
CA THR A 124 21.33 13.27 -37.72
C THR A 124 22.03 13.43 -39.08
N SER A 125 22.24 14.67 -39.54
CA SER A 125 22.94 14.96 -40.81
C SER A 125 24.44 14.69 -40.78
N GLU A 126 25.05 14.68 -39.60
CA GLU A 126 26.47 14.31 -39.42
C GLU A 126 26.65 12.78 -39.48
N ILE A 127 25.62 12.04 -39.04
CA ILE A 127 25.62 10.57 -39.05
C ILE A 127 25.18 9.99 -40.40
N ARG A 128 24.21 10.61 -41.07
CA ARG A 128 23.65 10.13 -42.33
C ARG A 128 23.21 11.26 -43.27
N HIS A 129 23.28 10.99 -44.57
CA HIS A 129 22.71 11.84 -45.62
C HIS A 129 22.01 10.98 -46.67
N ASP A 130 20.78 11.31 -47.05
CA ASP A 130 19.99 10.56 -48.04
C ASP A 130 19.96 9.03 -47.83
N ASN A 131 19.76 8.61 -46.58
CA ASN A 131 19.79 7.20 -46.14
C ASN A 131 21.14 6.49 -46.38
N VAL A 132 22.21 7.22 -46.64
CA VAL A 132 23.60 6.72 -46.64
C VAL A 132 24.19 7.00 -45.27
N LEU A 133 24.73 5.95 -44.63
CA LEU A 133 25.42 6.07 -43.35
C LEU A 133 26.83 6.62 -43.59
N LEU A 134 27.19 7.70 -42.91
CA LEU A 134 28.49 8.36 -43.02
C LEU A 134 29.45 7.90 -41.92
N VAL A 135 28.90 7.46 -40.78
CA VAL A 135 29.66 7.16 -39.56
C VAL A 135 29.42 5.73 -39.11
N SER A 136 30.50 4.98 -38.87
CA SER A 136 30.47 3.64 -38.29
C SER A 136 30.09 3.69 -36.81
N LEU A 137 29.70 2.54 -36.24
CA LEU A 137 29.36 2.45 -34.81
C LEU A 137 30.53 2.93 -33.94
N LYS A 138 31.75 2.47 -34.26
CA LYS A 138 32.95 2.82 -33.51
C LYS A 138 33.25 4.31 -33.56
N GLU A 139 33.19 4.92 -34.74
CA GLU A 139 33.38 6.37 -34.87
C GLU A 139 32.34 7.16 -34.08
N ALA A 140 31.08 6.67 -34.02
CA ALA A 140 30.03 7.30 -33.25
C ALA A 140 30.28 7.20 -31.73
N GLU A 141 30.72 6.02 -31.26
CA GLU A 141 31.11 5.78 -29.87
C GLU A 141 32.33 6.62 -29.48
N ASP A 142 33.35 6.69 -30.33
CA ASP A 142 34.58 7.46 -30.09
C ASP A 142 34.30 8.98 -30.09
N THR A 143 33.35 9.46 -30.90
CA THR A 143 33.07 10.90 -31.06
C THR A 143 32.09 11.43 -30.02
N TRP A 144 30.97 10.75 -29.79
CA TRP A 144 29.88 11.24 -28.92
C TRP A 144 29.65 10.39 -27.68
N GLY A 145 30.05 9.12 -27.68
CA GLY A 145 29.86 8.21 -26.55
C GLY A 145 28.45 8.25 -25.94
N ASP A 146 28.38 8.43 -24.62
CA ASP A 146 27.14 8.50 -23.85
C ASP A 146 26.35 9.82 -24.02
N SER A 147 26.84 10.78 -24.81
CA SER A 147 26.07 11.95 -25.22
C SER A 147 25.18 11.67 -26.42
N LEU A 148 25.43 10.59 -27.18
CA LEU A 148 24.60 10.24 -28.33
C LEU A 148 23.31 9.57 -27.89
N VAL A 149 22.16 10.12 -28.29
CA VAL A 149 20.84 9.50 -28.10
C VAL A 149 20.08 9.34 -29.39
N LEU A 150 19.39 8.21 -29.51
CA LEU A 150 18.44 7.90 -30.58
C LEU A 150 17.03 8.24 -30.10
N VAL A 151 16.29 9.03 -30.89
CA VAL A 151 14.93 9.47 -30.57
C VAL A 151 14.01 9.04 -31.71
N ALA A 152 12.98 8.26 -31.38
CA ALA A 152 11.97 7.87 -32.36
C ALA A 152 11.01 9.03 -32.69
N SER A 153 10.50 9.01 -33.92
CA SER A 153 9.54 9.99 -34.41
C SER A 153 8.28 10.01 -33.54
N PRO A 154 7.56 11.15 -33.43
CA PRO A 154 6.36 11.24 -32.60
C PRO A 154 5.33 10.15 -32.92
N LYS A 155 5.17 9.82 -34.20
CA LYS A 155 4.28 8.75 -34.66
C LYS A 155 4.71 7.38 -34.15
N LEU A 156 5.99 7.05 -34.27
CA LEU A 156 6.51 5.75 -33.83
C LEU A 156 6.39 5.59 -32.31
N ARG A 157 6.73 6.64 -31.53
CA ARG A 157 6.55 6.65 -30.07
C ARG A 157 5.09 6.43 -29.68
N LEU A 158 4.15 7.15 -30.29
CA LEU A 158 2.73 7.01 -29.99
C LEU A 158 2.25 5.57 -30.23
N LEU A 159 2.54 5.01 -31.41
CA LEU A 159 2.13 3.65 -31.78
C LEU A 159 2.73 2.59 -30.84
N THR A 160 3.97 2.78 -30.44
CA THR A 160 4.64 1.91 -29.46
C THR A 160 3.93 1.95 -28.10
N LEU A 161 3.51 3.11 -27.62
CA LEU A 161 2.84 3.24 -26.32
C LEU A 161 1.41 2.70 -26.32
N ILE A 162 0.64 2.98 -27.37
CA ILE A 162 -0.79 2.60 -27.43
C ILE A 162 -1.03 1.21 -28.01
N GLY A 163 -0.02 0.63 -28.67
CA GLY A 163 -0.11 -0.63 -29.37
C GLY A 163 -0.86 -0.55 -30.70
N THR A 164 -1.03 -1.70 -31.34
CA THR A 164 -1.64 -1.81 -32.68
C THR A 164 -3.16 -1.98 -32.66
N VAL A 165 -3.73 -2.27 -31.49
CA VAL A 165 -5.16 -2.54 -31.30
C VAL A 165 -5.96 -1.30 -30.89
N THR A 166 -5.28 -0.24 -30.46
CA THR A 166 -5.91 1.00 -29.97
C THR A 166 -6.07 2.01 -31.09
N ASN A 167 -7.16 2.78 -31.06
CA ASN A 167 -7.38 3.87 -32.01
C ASN A 167 -6.23 4.91 -31.91
N PRO A 168 -5.47 5.18 -32.98
CA PRO A 168 -4.37 6.15 -32.96
C PRO A 168 -4.83 7.61 -32.80
N LEU A 169 -6.13 7.89 -32.95
CA LEU A 169 -6.73 9.21 -32.70
C LEU A 169 -7.14 9.40 -31.23
N ILE A 170 -6.61 8.59 -30.32
CA ILE A 170 -6.87 8.71 -28.90
C ILE A 170 -6.40 10.06 -28.38
N ASP A 171 -7.33 10.78 -27.75
CA ASP A 171 -7.04 12.03 -27.08
C ASP A 171 -6.35 11.74 -25.74
N LEU A 172 -5.10 12.19 -25.58
CA LEU A 172 -4.32 12.04 -24.36
C LEU A 172 -3.80 13.43 -24.00
N SER A 173 -4.08 13.87 -22.77
CA SER A 173 -3.42 15.06 -22.23
C SER A 173 -1.91 14.85 -22.14
N LEU A 174 -1.15 15.94 -22.04
CA LEU A 174 0.30 15.88 -21.93
C LEU A 174 0.74 15.07 -20.70
N GLU A 175 0.06 15.23 -19.58
CA GLU A 175 0.33 14.50 -18.33
C GLU A 175 0.07 13.01 -18.50
N ALA A 176 -1.08 12.63 -19.08
CA ALA A 176 -1.41 11.23 -19.36
C ALA A 176 -0.40 10.59 -20.33
N TYR A 177 0.07 11.35 -21.33
CA TYR A 177 1.08 10.87 -22.26
C TYR A 177 2.46 10.69 -21.60
N CYS A 178 2.89 11.65 -20.78
CA CYS A 178 4.13 11.54 -20.00
C CYS A 178 4.08 10.37 -19.00
N LEU A 179 2.93 10.14 -18.37
CA LEU A 179 2.70 8.98 -17.51
C LEU A 179 2.81 7.68 -18.30
N LEU A 180 2.19 7.63 -19.49
CA LEU A 180 2.25 6.47 -20.36
C LEU A 180 3.68 6.20 -20.85
N GLU A 181 4.45 7.24 -21.22
CA GLU A 181 5.89 7.13 -21.53
C GLU A 181 6.66 6.54 -20.34
N ARG A 182 6.37 7.02 -19.12
CA ARG A 182 7.05 6.54 -17.91
C ARG A 182 6.74 5.08 -17.61
N ILE A 183 5.48 4.66 -17.72
CA ILE A 183 5.07 3.26 -17.57
C ILE A 183 5.71 2.42 -18.70
N GLY A 184 5.67 2.91 -19.94
CA GLY A 184 6.28 2.25 -21.10
C GLY A 184 7.76 1.96 -20.90
N ARG A 185 8.50 2.86 -20.24
CA ARG A 185 9.93 2.65 -19.96
C ARG A 185 10.23 1.41 -19.11
N SER A 186 9.27 0.96 -18.30
CA SER A 186 9.44 -0.20 -17.39
C SER A 186 9.25 -1.57 -18.08
N ARG A 187 8.68 -1.62 -19.30
CA ARG A 187 8.36 -2.87 -20.02
C ARG A 187 7.68 -3.89 -19.11
N TYR A 188 8.27 -5.09 -18.97
CA TYR A 188 7.75 -6.24 -18.21
C TYR A 188 8.00 -6.16 -16.70
N LEU A 189 8.84 -5.21 -16.24
CA LEU A 189 9.05 -4.99 -14.80
C LEU A 189 7.90 -4.22 -14.17
N GLY A 190 7.24 -3.37 -14.98
CA GLY A 190 6.15 -2.51 -14.55
C GLY A 190 6.61 -1.32 -13.70
N ALA A 191 5.78 -0.30 -13.62
CA ALA A 191 6.00 0.88 -12.80
C ALA A 191 5.11 0.82 -11.55
N VAL A 192 5.70 0.99 -10.38
CA VAL A 192 4.98 1.02 -9.09
C VAL A 192 4.55 2.44 -8.75
N THR A 193 3.42 2.60 -8.08
CA THR A 193 2.94 3.93 -7.63
C THR A 193 3.89 4.62 -6.66
N GLN A 194 4.32 3.88 -5.64
CA GLN A 194 5.11 4.37 -4.51
C GLN A 194 6.52 3.75 -4.52
N GLY A 195 7.40 4.24 -3.65
CA GLY A 195 8.80 3.79 -3.54
C GLY A 195 9.80 4.80 -4.10
N GLU A 196 11.09 4.51 -3.98
CA GLU A 196 12.18 5.40 -4.39
C GLU A 196 12.26 5.60 -5.91
N GLU A 197 11.78 4.63 -6.70
CA GLU A 197 11.60 4.69 -8.16
C GLU A 197 10.12 4.87 -8.58
N GLY A 198 9.22 5.09 -7.62
CA GLY A 198 7.78 5.13 -7.85
C GLY A 198 7.31 6.28 -8.76
N LEU A 199 6.15 6.09 -9.37
CA LEU A 199 5.49 7.09 -10.22
C LEU A 199 5.21 8.38 -9.45
N LEU A 200 4.76 8.31 -8.20
CA LEU A 200 4.48 9.50 -7.39
C LEU A 200 5.72 10.40 -7.19
N LYS A 201 6.91 9.80 -7.04
CA LYS A 201 8.15 10.57 -6.90
C LYS A 201 8.66 11.11 -8.24
N SER A 202 8.49 10.35 -9.32
CA SER A 202 9.04 10.70 -10.64
C SER A 202 8.17 11.70 -11.42
N ILE A 203 6.85 11.49 -11.46
CA ILE A 203 5.91 12.31 -12.25
C ILE A 203 4.86 13.06 -11.42
N GLY A 204 4.80 12.83 -10.10
CA GLY A 204 3.81 13.47 -9.22
C GLY A 204 3.84 15.00 -9.21
N SER A 205 4.94 15.63 -9.61
CA SER A 205 5.01 17.09 -9.77
C SER A 205 4.21 17.63 -10.97
N ILE A 206 3.86 16.76 -11.93
CA ILE A 206 3.14 17.12 -13.16
C ILE A 206 1.73 16.52 -13.14
N CYS A 207 1.59 15.31 -12.59
CA CYS A 207 0.30 14.66 -12.38
C CYS A 207 -0.23 15.02 -10.99
N ASN A 208 -0.99 16.12 -10.88
CA ASN A 208 -1.60 16.57 -9.61
C ASN A 208 -2.47 15.47 -8.95
N ASP A 209 -3.12 14.63 -9.77
CA ASP A 209 -3.83 13.45 -9.32
C ASP A 209 -3.47 12.27 -10.23
N LEU A 210 -2.53 11.45 -9.78
CA LEU A 210 -2.07 10.28 -10.51
C LEU A 210 -3.23 9.28 -10.74
N HIS A 211 -4.15 9.15 -9.78
CA HIS A 211 -5.24 8.18 -9.84
C HIS A 211 -6.20 8.50 -11.00
N ILE A 212 -6.54 9.77 -11.21
CA ILE A 212 -7.40 10.19 -12.34
C ILE A 212 -6.78 9.77 -13.69
N HIS A 213 -5.47 9.97 -13.86
CA HIS A 213 -4.79 9.59 -15.09
C HIS A 213 -4.67 8.08 -15.24
N GLU A 214 -4.41 7.34 -14.15
CA GLU A 214 -4.39 5.88 -14.13
C GLU A 214 -5.75 5.30 -14.54
N GLU A 215 -6.85 5.74 -13.92
CA GLU A 215 -8.21 5.32 -14.25
C GLU A 215 -8.55 5.61 -15.71
N TYR A 216 -8.18 6.79 -16.20
CA TYR A 216 -8.38 7.14 -17.59
C TYR A 216 -7.64 6.19 -18.54
N LEU A 217 -6.35 5.95 -18.31
CA LEU A 217 -5.54 5.07 -19.15
C LEU A 217 -6.02 3.60 -19.08
N ILE A 218 -6.49 3.13 -17.92
CA ILE A 218 -7.12 1.81 -17.75
C ILE A 218 -8.42 1.74 -18.56
N SER A 219 -9.28 2.76 -18.48
CA SER A 219 -10.56 2.81 -19.21
C SER A 219 -10.37 2.75 -20.73
N LYS A 220 -9.22 3.21 -21.22
CA LYS A 220 -8.82 3.15 -22.64
C LYS A 220 -8.09 1.86 -23.02
N GLY A 221 -7.85 0.96 -22.06
CA GLY A 221 -7.14 -0.29 -22.28
C GLY A 221 -5.65 -0.11 -22.60
N LEU A 222 -5.06 1.05 -22.27
CA LEU A 222 -3.66 1.36 -22.55
C LEU A 222 -2.72 0.75 -21.52
N ILE A 223 -3.16 0.70 -20.27
CA ILE A 223 -2.42 0.11 -19.17
C ILE A 223 -3.25 -0.93 -18.43
N LYS A 224 -2.56 -1.87 -17.78
CA LYS A 224 -3.14 -2.78 -16.79
C LYS A 224 -2.49 -2.56 -15.43
N SER A 225 -3.30 -2.66 -14.39
CA SER A 225 -2.89 -2.58 -12.99
C SER A 225 -3.01 -3.95 -12.33
N GLN A 226 -2.11 -4.24 -11.40
CA GLN A 226 -2.23 -5.37 -10.46
C GLN A 226 -1.69 -4.95 -9.10
N LYS A 227 -2.21 -5.56 -8.03
CA LYS A 227 -1.68 -5.35 -6.68
C LYS A 227 -0.37 -6.11 -6.52
N GLN A 228 0.61 -5.46 -5.89
CA GLN A 228 1.90 -6.05 -5.59
C GLN A 228 2.26 -5.76 -4.13
N PHE A 229 2.68 -6.78 -3.38
CA PHE A 229 3.17 -6.60 -2.02
C PHE A 229 4.67 -6.38 -2.05
N MET A 230 5.11 -5.33 -1.38
CA MET A 230 6.53 -5.01 -1.28
C MET A 230 6.86 -4.53 0.12
N LYS A 231 8.14 -4.66 0.48
CA LYS A 231 8.65 -4.23 1.79
C LYS A 231 9.88 -3.38 1.58
N ARG A 232 9.93 -2.21 2.22
CA ARG A 232 11.20 -1.47 2.37
C ARG A 232 11.94 -2.04 3.58
N LYS A 233 13.27 -2.07 3.53
CA LYS A 233 14.07 -2.55 4.67
C LYS A 233 13.69 -1.80 5.96
N GLY A 234 13.28 -2.55 6.99
CA GLY A 234 12.84 -2.02 8.28
C GLY A 234 11.41 -1.46 8.32
N ALA A 235 10.66 -1.48 7.21
CA ALA A 235 9.25 -1.09 7.15
C ALA A 235 8.33 -2.32 7.15
N PRO A 236 7.04 -2.18 7.52
CA PRO A 236 6.06 -3.24 7.31
C PRO A 236 5.83 -3.50 5.82
N ILE A 237 5.23 -4.64 5.52
CA ILE A 237 4.75 -4.97 4.17
C ILE A 237 3.66 -3.97 3.78
N CYS A 238 3.79 -3.41 2.58
CA CYS A 238 2.83 -2.48 2.01
C CYS A 238 2.32 -2.99 0.66
N THR A 239 1.12 -2.58 0.29
CA THR A 239 0.50 -2.88 -1.01
C THR A 239 0.77 -1.73 -1.98
N TYR A 240 1.27 -2.06 -3.16
CA TYR A 240 1.57 -1.14 -4.25
C TYR A 240 0.70 -1.49 -5.45
N SER A 241 0.39 -0.49 -6.29
CA SER A 241 -0.20 -0.74 -7.61
C SER A 241 0.92 -0.82 -8.63
N LEU A 242 0.96 -1.91 -9.39
CA LEU A 242 1.95 -2.18 -10.42
C LEU A 242 1.32 -2.04 -11.81
N PHE A 243 1.77 -1.03 -12.55
CA PHE A 243 1.26 -0.73 -13.88
C PHE A 243 2.17 -1.23 -14.98
N HIS A 244 1.55 -1.76 -16.03
CA HIS A 244 2.21 -2.11 -17.29
C HIS A 244 1.44 -1.48 -18.43
N LEU A 245 2.13 -1.18 -19.54
CA LEU A 245 1.41 -1.09 -20.81
C LEU A 245 0.71 -2.44 -21.06
N THR A 246 -0.51 -2.42 -21.58
CA THR A 246 -1.31 -3.64 -21.77
C THR A 246 -0.56 -4.74 -22.52
N ARG A 247 0.25 -4.36 -23.52
CA ARG A 247 1.06 -5.28 -24.33
C ARG A 247 2.25 -5.92 -23.59
N PHE A 248 2.67 -5.36 -22.45
CA PHE A 248 3.74 -5.88 -21.60
C PHE A 248 3.23 -6.47 -20.29
N TYR A 249 1.91 -6.51 -20.09
CA TYR A 249 1.31 -7.02 -18.88
C TYR A 249 1.67 -8.49 -18.68
N GLU A 250 2.22 -8.78 -17.51
CA GLU A 250 2.43 -10.12 -17.00
C GLU A 250 1.74 -10.22 -15.66
N GLU A 251 0.78 -11.13 -15.57
CA GLU A 251 0.11 -11.45 -14.31
C GLU A 251 1.11 -12.13 -13.38
N ARG A 252 1.21 -11.62 -12.14
CA ARG A 252 2.11 -12.16 -11.13
C ARG A 252 1.29 -12.62 -9.92
N GLU A 253 1.30 -13.92 -9.68
CA GLU A 253 0.79 -14.48 -8.43
C GLU A 253 1.91 -14.50 -7.40
N GLU A 254 1.75 -13.72 -6.34
CA GLU A 254 2.72 -13.69 -5.23
C GLU A 254 2.40 -14.74 -4.18
N LYS A 255 3.45 -15.38 -3.66
CA LYS A 255 3.34 -16.42 -2.64
C LYS A 255 2.55 -15.92 -1.41
N ILE A 256 2.77 -14.66 -1.03
CA ILE A 256 2.09 -14.00 0.10
C ILE A 256 0.57 -14.01 -0.05
N THR A 257 0.06 -13.82 -1.27
CA THR A 257 -1.37 -13.80 -1.56
C THR A 257 -2.00 -15.17 -1.31
N THR A 258 -1.31 -16.24 -1.72
CA THR A 258 -1.70 -17.62 -1.42
C THR A 258 -1.71 -17.88 0.09
N TRP A 259 -0.71 -17.37 0.81
CA TRP A 259 -0.66 -17.48 2.28
C TRP A 259 -1.82 -16.76 2.96
N MET A 260 -2.14 -15.55 2.50
CA MET A 260 -3.25 -14.76 3.02
C MET A 260 -4.60 -15.46 2.83
N LYS A 261 -4.85 -15.98 1.62
CA LYS A 261 -6.03 -16.80 1.31
C LYS A 261 -6.12 -18.01 2.23
N LYS A 262 -5.02 -18.79 2.33
CA LYS A 262 -4.95 -19.97 3.19
C LYS A 262 -5.23 -19.64 4.67
N LEU A 263 -4.65 -18.57 5.21
CA LEU A 263 -4.88 -18.16 6.60
C LEU A 263 -6.36 -17.82 6.83
N CYS A 264 -6.95 -17.04 5.92
CA CYS A 264 -8.36 -16.67 6.02
C CYS A 264 -9.26 -17.89 5.94
N ASP A 265 -8.97 -18.83 5.03
CA ASP A 265 -9.78 -20.04 4.86
C ASP A 265 -9.67 -20.99 6.06
N VAL A 266 -8.45 -21.19 6.60
CA VAL A 266 -8.26 -21.92 7.87
C VAL A 266 -9.10 -21.28 8.97
N LEU A 267 -9.02 -19.95 9.14
CA LEU A 267 -9.80 -19.27 10.17
C LEU A 267 -11.32 -19.38 9.93
N LYS A 268 -11.81 -19.33 8.68
CA LYS A 268 -13.24 -19.48 8.36
C LYS A 268 -13.80 -20.82 8.83
N ASP A 269 -13.02 -21.89 8.72
CA ASP A 269 -13.44 -23.26 9.09
C ASP A 269 -13.43 -23.50 10.61
N LYS A 270 -12.87 -22.57 11.40
CA LYS A 270 -12.76 -22.72 12.85
C LYS A 270 -13.98 -22.19 13.60
N PRO A 271 -14.31 -22.76 14.77
CA PRO A 271 -15.35 -22.22 15.63
C PRO A 271 -15.10 -20.74 15.95
N GLN A 272 -16.13 -19.89 15.82
CA GLN A 272 -16.04 -18.44 16.01
C GLN A 272 -15.02 -17.72 15.10
N LYS A 273 -14.63 -18.37 14.00
CA LYS A 273 -13.62 -17.89 13.05
C LYS A 273 -12.29 -17.50 13.71
N GLN A 274 -11.87 -18.22 14.75
CA GLN A 274 -10.68 -17.89 15.53
C GLN A 274 -9.85 -19.13 15.89
N GLU A 275 -8.54 -18.96 16.06
CA GLU A 275 -7.62 -20.04 16.42
C GLU A 275 -6.34 -19.53 17.13
N LYS A 276 -5.68 -20.39 17.91
CA LYS A 276 -4.41 -20.09 18.58
C LYS A 276 -3.24 -20.04 17.59
N PHE A 277 -2.26 -19.17 17.84
CA PHE A 277 -1.04 -19.07 17.04
C PHE A 277 -0.31 -20.40 16.86
N ALA A 278 -0.11 -21.17 17.93
CA ALA A 278 0.60 -22.45 17.87
C ALA A 278 -0.07 -23.47 16.93
N VAL A 279 -1.41 -23.45 16.86
CA VAL A 279 -2.17 -24.33 15.95
C VAL A 279 -2.06 -23.82 14.52
N LEU A 280 -2.12 -22.50 14.33
CA LEU A 280 -1.94 -21.88 13.01
C LEU A 280 -0.54 -22.14 12.46
N GLU A 281 0.51 -22.09 13.27
CA GLU A 281 1.89 -22.40 12.86
C GLU A 281 2.01 -23.82 12.28
N ASP A 282 1.39 -24.80 12.94
CA ASP A 282 1.41 -26.20 12.53
C ASP A 282 0.55 -26.44 11.26
N GLU A 283 -0.69 -25.93 11.23
CA GLU A 283 -1.59 -26.11 10.08
C GLU A 283 -1.14 -25.36 8.83
N MET A 284 -0.61 -24.15 9.02
CA MET A 284 -0.05 -23.37 7.92
C MET A 284 1.31 -23.91 7.49
N LYS A 285 2.04 -24.60 8.38
CA LYS A 285 3.45 -25.01 8.21
C LYS A 285 4.35 -23.81 7.98
N MET A 286 4.20 -22.77 8.81
CA MET A 286 4.95 -21.54 8.68
C MET A 286 5.32 -20.96 10.06
N PRO A 287 6.45 -20.24 10.17
CA PRO A 287 6.84 -19.58 11.42
C PRO A 287 5.79 -18.56 11.89
N GLY A 288 5.58 -18.46 13.20
CA GLY A 288 4.66 -17.51 13.82
C GLY A 288 4.98 -16.04 13.50
N ASP A 289 6.26 -15.72 13.30
CA ASP A 289 6.70 -14.38 12.92
C ASP A 289 6.12 -13.96 11.56
N ILE A 290 6.07 -14.89 10.60
CA ILE A 290 5.45 -14.63 9.29
C ILE A 290 3.94 -14.44 9.44
N ILE A 291 3.25 -15.29 10.21
CA ILE A 291 1.81 -15.13 10.46
C ILE A 291 1.53 -13.76 11.06
N ARG A 292 2.34 -13.36 12.05
CA ARG A 292 2.23 -12.05 12.69
C ARG A 292 2.48 -10.91 11.70
N GLU A 293 3.44 -11.05 10.79
CA GLU A 293 3.73 -10.07 9.75
C GLU A 293 2.57 -9.94 8.75
N LEU A 294 1.94 -11.06 8.35
CA LEU A 294 0.74 -11.06 7.51
C LEU A 294 -0.43 -10.34 8.18
N ILE A 295 -0.69 -10.63 9.46
CA ILE A 295 -1.80 -10.03 10.22
C ILE A 295 -1.59 -8.53 10.44
N ASN A 296 -0.37 -8.12 10.80
CA ASN A 296 -0.08 -6.71 11.09
C ASN A 296 0.13 -5.85 9.85
N GLY A 297 0.39 -6.46 8.69
CA GLY A 297 0.54 -5.79 7.41
C GLY A 297 -0.70 -5.98 6.53
N PRO A 298 -0.64 -6.88 5.53
CA PRO A 298 -1.63 -6.96 4.46
C PRO A 298 -3.02 -7.47 4.89
N LEU A 299 -3.13 -8.18 6.02
CA LEU A 299 -4.42 -8.63 6.59
C LEU A 299 -4.93 -7.73 7.72
N LYS A 300 -4.29 -6.58 7.94
CA LYS A 300 -4.71 -5.64 8.98
C LYS A 300 -6.17 -5.21 8.75
N GLY A 301 -7.01 -5.41 9.75
CA GLY A 301 -8.46 -5.14 9.66
C GLY A 301 -9.29 -6.28 9.07
N CYS A 302 -8.67 -7.28 8.43
CA CYS A 302 -9.30 -8.55 8.08
C CYS A 302 -9.15 -9.56 9.21
N VAL A 303 -7.98 -9.63 9.83
CA VAL A 303 -7.65 -10.52 10.96
C VAL A 303 -7.15 -9.70 12.14
N GLU A 304 -7.64 -10.01 13.35
CA GLU A 304 -7.24 -9.34 14.59
C GLU A 304 -6.64 -10.33 15.59
N ILE A 305 -5.65 -9.86 16.36
CA ILE A 305 -5.08 -10.60 17.48
C ILE A 305 -5.82 -10.17 18.74
N ILE A 306 -6.43 -11.13 19.43
CA ILE A 306 -7.20 -10.90 20.65
C ILE A 306 -6.52 -11.64 21.78
N THR A 307 -6.29 -10.95 22.89
CA THR A 307 -5.78 -11.57 24.11
C THR A 307 -6.96 -12.04 24.96
N LEU A 308 -7.07 -13.36 25.15
CA LEU A 308 -8.06 -13.96 26.04
C LEU A 308 -7.46 -14.06 27.44
N GLN A 309 -8.09 -13.43 28.43
CA GLN A 309 -7.74 -13.63 29.84
C GLN A 309 -8.42 -14.90 30.35
N SER A 310 -7.63 -15.98 30.49
CA SER A 310 -8.12 -17.20 31.14
C SER A 310 -8.03 -17.07 32.66
N GLN A 311 -9.17 -17.17 33.35
CA GLN A 311 -9.26 -17.06 34.80
C GLN A 311 -8.62 -18.24 35.54
N GLU A 312 -8.40 -19.38 34.87
CA GLU A 312 -7.98 -20.63 35.53
C GLU A 312 -6.45 -20.82 35.57
N PHE A 313 -5.66 -20.07 34.78
CA PHE A 313 -4.22 -20.36 34.64
C PHE A 313 -3.27 -19.15 34.69
N HIS A 314 -3.76 -17.92 34.84
CA HIS A 314 -2.92 -16.70 34.73
C HIS A 314 -2.03 -16.70 33.47
N THR A 315 -2.52 -17.26 32.36
CA THR A 315 -1.85 -17.24 31.07
C THR A 315 -2.64 -16.35 30.12
N GLU A 316 -1.99 -15.28 29.64
CA GLU A 316 -2.49 -14.49 28.52
C GLU A 316 -2.31 -15.32 27.25
N GLU A 317 -3.40 -15.73 26.61
CA GLU A 317 -3.33 -16.44 25.33
C GLU A 317 -3.78 -15.51 24.20
N ASN A 318 -2.90 -15.34 23.21
CA ASN A 318 -3.20 -14.59 21.99
C ASN A 318 -3.85 -15.53 20.96
N VAL A 319 -5.06 -15.16 20.52
CA VAL A 319 -5.80 -15.85 19.45
C VAL A 319 -5.97 -14.94 18.24
N CYS A 320 -5.93 -15.51 17.05
CA CYS A 320 -6.22 -14.80 15.80
C CYS A 320 -7.70 -14.99 15.47
N ARG A 321 -8.42 -13.92 15.13
CA ARG A 321 -9.83 -13.95 14.71
C ARG A 321 -10.01 -13.28 13.36
N LEU A 322 -10.75 -13.93 12.46
CA LEU A 322 -11.18 -13.33 11.20
C LEU A 322 -12.39 -12.42 11.42
N VAL A 323 -12.23 -11.13 11.09
CA VAL A 323 -13.24 -10.07 11.25
C VAL A 323 -13.95 -9.76 9.93
N LYS A 324 -13.20 -9.72 8.82
CA LYS A 324 -13.71 -9.46 7.46
C LYS A 324 -13.11 -10.48 6.51
N ASP A 325 -13.90 -10.93 5.54
CA ASP A 325 -13.38 -11.81 4.48
C ASP A 325 -12.35 -11.05 3.65
N PHE A 326 -11.18 -11.66 3.44
CA PHE A 326 -10.15 -11.11 2.57
C PHE A 326 -10.65 -11.15 1.12
N ASN A 327 -10.72 -9.98 0.48
CA ASN A 327 -11.04 -9.85 -0.94
C ASN A 327 -9.95 -9.05 -1.65
N GLU A 328 -9.39 -9.62 -2.71
CA GLU A 328 -8.25 -9.03 -3.43
C GLU A 328 -8.61 -7.70 -4.10
N ASP A 329 -9.90 -7.45 -4.35
CA ASP A 329 -10.38 -6.30 -5.11
C ASP A 329 -10.86 -5.10 -4.27
N THR A 330 -10.94 -5.22 -2.94
CA THR A 330 -11.34 -4.07 -2.11
C THR A 330 -10.19 -3.06 -1.96
N ASP A 331 -10.42 -1.84 -2.42
CA ASP A 331 -9.56 -0.67 -2.21
C ASP A 331 -9.83 -0.11 -0.80
N ASP A 332 -9.11 -0.62 0.19
CA ASP A 332 -9.30 -0.26 1.61
C ASP A 332 -8.63 1.09 1.98
N ASN A 333 -8.16 1.89 1.00
CA ASN A 333 -7.63 3.24 1.21
C ASN A 333 -8.72 4.34 1.13
N LYS A 334 -9.93 4.07 1.63
CA LYS A 334 -10.87 5.15 1.96
C LYS A 334 -10.68 5.58 3.42
N PRO A 335 -10.26 6.83 3.69
CA PRO A 335 -10.24 7.34 5.05
C PRO A 335 -11.69 7.53 5.54
N GLY A 336 -12.07 6.66 6.48
CA GLY A 336 -13.00 6.94 7.58
C GLY A 336 -14.44 7.29 7.23
N ASP A 337 -15.33 6.32 7.39
CA ASP A 337 -16.60 6.57 8.06
C ASP A 337 -16.55 5.91 9.44
N LEU A 338 -16.65 6.72 10.50
CA LEU A 338 -16.98 6.24 11.84
C LEU A 338 -18.40 5.66 11.77
N PRO A 339 -18.63 4.37 12.11
CA PRO A 339 -19.98 3.86 12.18
C PRO A 339 -20.73 4.55 13.32
N ALA A 340 -21.82 5.22 12.98
CA ALA A 340 -22.70 5.97 13.88
C ALA A 340 -23.57 5.09 14.81
N ASN A 341 -23.15 3.86 15.10
CA ASN A 341 -23.86 2.96 16.00
C ASN A 341 -22.85 2.32 16.95
N ILE A 342 -23.14 2.36 18.26
CA ILE A 342 -22.36 1.65 19.28
C ILE A 342 -22.38 0.16 18.93
N HIS A 343 -21.34 -0.31 18.26
CA HIS A 343 -21.15 -1.73 17.94
C HIS A 343 -20.90 -2.50 19.24
N PHE A 344 -21.55 -3.65 19.37
CA PHE A 344 -21.27 -4.62 20.43
C PHE A 344 -19.79 -5.04 20.37
N ASP A 345 -19.04 -4.74 21.43
CA ASP A 345 -17.61 -5.04 21.53
C ASP A 345 -17.40 -6.21 22.49
N SER A 346 -17.22 -7.40 21.90
CA SER A 346 -17.00 -8.64 22.66
C SER A 346 -15.75 -8.63 23.55
N SER A 347 -14.79 -7.71 23.32
CA SER A 347 -13.55 -7.62 24.11
C SER A 347 -13.76 -7.08 25.52
N LYS A 348 -14.90 -6.41 25.77
CA LYS A 348 -15.25 -5.83 27.08
C LYS A 348 -16.09 -6.75 27.97
N ILE A 349 -16.37 -7.97 27.50
CA ILE A 349 -17.18 -8.96 28.20
C ILE A 349 -16.29 -10.16 28.54
N PHE A 350 -16.27 -10.56 29.80
CA PHE A 350 -15.53 -11.72 30.26
C PHE A 350 -16.23 -13.02 29.83
N TYR A 351 -15.54 -13.85 29.06
CA TYR A 351 -16.07 -15.15 28.65
C TYR A 351 -16.15 -16.12 29.84
N GLY A 352 -17.18 -16.96 29.91
CA GLY A 352 -17.39 -17.90 31.01
C GLY A 352 -18.03 -17.31 32.29
N VAL A 353 -18.19 -15.98 32.36
CA VAL A 353 -18.87 -15.30 33.47
C VAL A 353 -20.23 -14.77 32.99
N PRO A 354 -21.36 -15.10 33.65
CA PRO A 354 -22.66 -14.58 33.28
C PRO A 354 -22.69 -13.03 33.24
N LEU A 355 -23.32 -12.43 32.22
CA LEU A 355 -23.38 -10.97 32.04
C LEU A 355 -23.91 -10.24 33.29
N VAL A 356 -24.86 -10.84 33.99
CA VAL A 356 -25.43 -10.32 35.24
C VAL A 356 -24.37 -10.18 36.35
N HIS A 357 -23.40 -11.09 36.41
CA HIS A 357 -22.31 -11.07 37.39
C HIS A 357 -21.26 -10.01 37.03
N GLN A 358 -20.99 -9.83 35.73
CA GLN A 358 -20.11 -8.78 35.24
C GLN A 358 -20.69 -7.38 35.50
N LEU A 359 -21.99 -7.20 35.20
CA LEU A 359 -22.73 -5.97 35.51
C LEU A 359 -22.68 -5.64 37.01
N TYR A 360 -22.90 -6.64 37.86
CA TYR A 360 -22.81 -6.49 39.31
C TYR A 360 -21.40 -6.10 39.77
N SER A 361 -20.35 -6.69 39.19
CA SER A 361 -18.95 -6.36 39.50
C SER A 361 -18.64 -4.89 39.20
N HIS A 362 -19.09 -4.37 38.04
CA HIS A 362 -18.93 -2.95 37.71
C HIS A 362 -19.65 -2.03 38.70
N ILE A 363 -20.87 -2.38 39.11
CA ILE A 363 -21.63 -1.61 40.12
C ILE A 363 -20.95 -1.67 41.48
N LYS A 364 -20.47 -2.84 41.91
CA LYS A 364 -19.77 -3.01 43.19
C LYS A 364 -18.46 -2.22 43.23
N ASN A 365 -17.69 -2.23 42.15
CA ASN A 365 -16.41 -1.52 42.05
C ASN A 365 -16.58 0.01 41.92
N SER A 366 -17.79 0.50 41.64
CA SER A 366 -18.09 1.94 41.59
C SER A 366 -18.24 2.62 42.97
N GLY A 367 -18.14 1.84 44.06
CA GLY A 367 -18.22 2.38 45.41
C GLY A 367 -19.62 2.91 45.75
N THR A 368 -19.69 3.97 46.54
CA THR A 368 -20.93 4.64 46.98
C THR A 368 -21.52 5.58 45.93
N GLY A 369 -20.75 5.92 44.88
CA GLY A 369 -21.16 6.86 43.83
C GLY A 369 -22.13 6.30 42.80
N GLY A 370 -22.17 4.96 42.64
CA GLY A 370 -23.07 4.26 41.73
C GLY A 370 -22.81 4.52 40.24
N LEU A 371 -23.53 3.80 39.39
CA LEU A 371 -23.45 3.94 37.93
C LEU A 371 -24.84 4.10 37.31
N SER A 372 -24.96 4.95 36.30
CA SER A 372 -26.20 5.05 35.51
C SER A 372 -26.31 3.95 34.45
N THR A 373 -27.52 3.72 33.93
CA THR A 373 -27.74 2.79 32.80
C THR A 373 -26.86 3.14 31.59
N GLU A 374 -26.64 4.43 31.35
CA GLU A 374 -25.81 4.91 30.24
C GLU A 374 -24.31 4.61 30.47
N ASP A 375 -23.83 4.76 31.71
CA ASP A 375 -22.44 4.41 32.07
C ASP A 375 -22.19 2.91 31.95
N LEU A 376 -23.17 2.10 32.35
CA LEU A 376 -23.10 0.64 32.25
C LEU A 376 -23.14 0.19 30.78
N GLY A 377 -24.01 0.79 29.96
CA GLY A 377 -24.06 0.55 28.52
C GLY A 377 -22.74 0.89 27.83
N ARG A 378 -22.08 2.00 28.19
CA ARG A 378 -20.76 2.36 27.64
C ARG A 378 -19.64 1.40 28.08
N ARG A 379 -19.68 0.93 29.33
CA ARG A 379 -18.65 0.03 29.89
C ARG A 379 -18.74 -1.39 29.34
N MET A 380 -19.96 -1.91 29.19
CA MET A 380 -20.20 -3.26 28.70
C MET A 380 -20.50 -3.33 27.20
N THR A 381 -20.61 -2.18 26.53
CA THR A 381 -20.98 -2.07 25.11
C THR A 381 -22.25 -2.85 24.75
N LEU A 382 -23.22 -2.80 25.67
CA LEU A 382 -24.53 -3.44 25.51
C LEU A 382 -25.60 -2.39 25.22
N PRO A 383 -26.62 -2.73 24.40
CA PRO A 383 -27.83 -1.93 24.26
C PRO A 383 -28.47 -1.61 25.60
N ARG A 384 -29.14 -0.46 25.66
CA ARG A 384 -29.83 0.00 26.86
C ARG A 384 -30.87 -1.00 27.38
N SER A 385 -31.61 -1.65 26.48
CA SER A 385 -32.59 -2.69 26.81
C SER A 385 -31.97 -3.82 27.62
N ASP A 386 -30.82 -4.31 27.18
CA ASP A 386 -30.16 -5.47 27.77
C ASP A 386 -29.61 -5.13 29.16
N ILE A 387 -29.10 -3.91 29.32
CA ILE A 387 -28.69 -3.40 30.64
C ILE A 387 -29.89 -3.28 31.58
N GLU A 388 -31.04 -2.78 31.11
CA GLU A 388 -32.25 -2.65 31.93
C GLU A 388 -32.78 -4.02 32.39
N ASP A 389 -32.75 -5.03 31.53
CA ASP A 389 -33.12 -6.42 31.89
C ASP A 389 -32.17 -7.01 32.94
N LEU A 390 -30.87 -6.83 32.78
CA LEU A 390 -29.87 -7.32 33.74
C LEU A 390 -29.97 -6.59 35.09
N LEU A 391 -30.23 -5.29 35.08
CA LEU A 391 -30.48 -4.49 36.29
C LEU A 391 -31.75 -4.94 37.01
N PHE A 392 -32.80 -5.29 36.27
CA PHE A 392 -34.04 -5.84 36.83
C PHE A 392 -33.77 -7.17 37.55
N VAL A 393 -32.96 -8.06 36.97
CA VAL A 393 -32.57 -9.34 37.61
C VAL A 393 -31.77 -9.11 38.90
N LEU A 394 -30.84 -8.15 38.91
CA LEU A 394 -30.06 -7.83 40.12
C LEU A 394 -30.89 -7.14 41.19
N SER A 395 -31.82 -6.27 40.80
CA SER A 395 -32.68 -5.53 41.71
C SER A 395 -33.74 -6.44 42.36
N SER A 396 -34.37 -7.32 41.57
CA SER A 396 -35.35 -8.30 42.08
C SER A 396 -34.73 -9.29 43.07
N LYS A 397 -33.44 -9.58 42.95
CA LYS A 397 -32.68 -10.42 43.90
C LYS A 397 -32.04 -9.64 45.05
N GLY A 398 -32.24 -8.32 45.12
CA GLY A 398 -31.77 -7.47 46.23
C GLY A 398 -30.26 -7.21 46.26
N HIS A 399 -29.55 -7.41 45.14
CA HIS A 399 -28.11 -7.18 45.07
C HIS A 399 -27.75 -5.71 44.85
N ILE A 400 -28.65 -4.93 44.24
CA ILE A 400 -28.44 -3.51 43.92
C ILE A 400 -29.63 -2.66 44.36
N ILE A 401 -29.37 -1.40 44.68
CA ILE A 401 -30.36 -0.38 45.03
C ILE A 401 -30.34 0.71 43.96
N LYS A 402 -31.53 1.09 43.50
CA LYS A 402 -31.75 2.22 42.60
C LYS A 402 -31.85 3.50 43.44
N LEU A 403 -30.96 4.45 43.18
CA LEU A 403 -30.93 5.79 43.77
C LEU A 403 -31.23 6.82 42.69
N HIS A 404 -32.12 7.76 43.00
CA HIS A 404 -32.38 8.87 42.11
C HIS A 404 -31.42 10.02 42.42
N ASP A 405 -30.56 10.37 41.46
CA ASP A 405 -29.65 11.51 41.59
C ASP A 405 -30.42 12.79 41.29
N THR A 406 -30.68 13.59 42.34
CA THR A 406 -31.43 14.85 42.25
C THR A 406 -30.66 15.96 41.53
N VAL A 407 -29.33 15.87 41.43
CA VAL A 407 -28.47 16.85 40.77
C VAL A 407 -28.46 16.62 39.26
N MET A 408 -28.31 15.35 38.85
CA MET A 408 -28.21 14.97 37.43
C MET A 408 -29.55 14.54 36.80
N LYS A 409 -30.63 14.45 37.58
CA LYS A 409 -31.96 13.93 37.19
C LYS A 409 -31.88 12.57 36.49
N LYS A 410 -30.99 11.69 36.97
CA LYS A 410 -30.77 10.34 36.41
C LYS A 410 -30.75 9.30 37.53
N ASP A 411 -31.19 8.09 37.18
CA ASP A 411 -31.12 6.97 38.10
C ASP A 411 -29.72 6.35 38.11
N LYS A 412 -29.20 6.08 39.31
CA LYS A 412 -27.94 5.39 39.55
C LYS A 412 -28.18 4.11 40.34
N TYR A 413 -27.37 3.10 40.07
CA TYR A 413 -27.43 1.81 40.72
C TYR A 413 -26.18 1.60 41.58
N VAL A 414 -26.38 1.26 42.84
CA VAL A 414 -25.32 1.02 43.83
C VAL A 414 -25.49 -0.39 44.40
N SER A 415 -24.40 -1.08 44.72
CA SER A 415 -24.50 -2.40 45.36
C SER A 415 -25.06 -2.26 46.78
N TYR A 416 -25.83 -3.26 47.21
CA TYR A 416 -26.41 -3.28 48.55
C TYR A 416 -25.35 -3.21 49.67
N THR A 417 -24.15 -3.77 49.43
CA THR A 417 -23.02 -3.69 50.36
C THR A 417 -22.53 -2.26 50.55
N ASN A 418 -22.34 -1.52 49.46
CA ASN A 418 -21.81 -0.17 49.50
C ASN A 418 -22.85 0.83 50.05
N ALA A 419 -24.14 0.57 49.79
CA ALA A 419 -25.23 1.37 50.36
C ALA A 419 -25.38 1.20 51.88
N LYS A 420 -25.02 0.02 52.43
CA LYS A 420 -24.95 -0.20 53.88
C LYS A 420 -23.77 0.52 54.52
N GLU A 421 -22.61 0.51 53.87
CA GLU A 421 -21.42 1.24 54.35
C GLU A 421 -21.65 2.76 54.41
N ASP A 422 -22.36 3.35 53.43
CA ASP A 422 -22.73 4.78 53.45
C ASP A 422 -23.70 5.14 54.59
N LYS A 423 -24.70 4.29 54.87
CA LYS A 423 -25.61 4.48 56.03
C LYS A 423 -24.87 4.38 57.37
N THR A 424 -23.97 3.41 57.50
CA THR A 424 -23.16 3.21 58.72
C THR A 424 -22.15 4.34 58.94
N SER A 425 -21.67 4.96 57.85
CA SER A 425 -20.78 6.13 57.89
C SER A 425 -21.54 7.40 58.31
N LYS A 426 -22.75 7.63 57.78
CA LYS A 426 -23.61 8.76 58.17
C LYS A 426 -24.13 8.64 59.61
N GLU A 427 -24.44 7.44 60.10
CA GLU A 427 -24.82 7.22 61.51
C GLU A 427 -23.66 7.43 62.51
N LYS A 428 -22.40 7.24 62.07
CA LYS A 428 -21.20 7.56 62.87
C LYS A 428 -20.93 9.06 62.97
N GLU A 429 -21.25 9.85 61.95
CA GLU A 429 -21.16 11.31 62.01
C GLU A 429 -22.20 11.93 62.95
N ILE A 430 -23.39 11.33 63.05
CA ILE A 430 -24.48 11.83 63.92
C ILE A 430 -24.24 11.53 65.42
N ARG A 431 -23.32 10.60 65.76
CA ARG A 431 -23.07 10.14 67.14
C ARG A 431 -21.82 10.71 67.83
N LYS A 432 -21.20 11.78 67.32
CA LYS A 432 -20.22 12.56 68.11
C LYS A 432 -20.99 13.59 68.98
N PRO A 433 -20.99 13.48 70.32
CA PRO A 433 -21.55 14.53 71.16
C PRO A 433 -20.59 15.72 71.22
N GLU A 434 -21.20 16.91 71.25
CA GLU A 434 -20.59 18.20 71.58
C GLU A 434 -19.85 18.09 72.93
N ASN A 435 -18.54 18.36 72.91
CA ASN A 435 -17.84 18.84 74.10
C ASN A 435 -17.46 20.29 73.81
N ASP A 436 -18.20 21.18 74.46
CA ASP A 436 -17.95 22.60 74.62
C ASP A 436 -16.53 22.84 75.18
N ASP A 437 -15.72 23.59 74.42
CA ASP A 437 -14.59 24.34 74.98
C ASP A 437 -15.14 25.67 75.52
N SER A 438 -15.44 25.67 76.82
CA SER A 438 -15.66 26.89 77.59
C SER A 438 -14.33 27.55 77.94
N ASP A 439 -14.21 28.83 77.57
CA ASP A 439 -13.49 29.89 78.27
C ASP A 439 -11.98 29.77 78.55
N ALA A 440 -11.21 30.63 77.87
CA ALA A 440 -10.22 31.46 78.55
C ALA A 440 -9.98 32.79 77.81
N HIS A 441 -10.68 33.82 78.27
CA HIS A 441 -10.35 35.23 78.06
C HIS A 441 -9.03 35.61 78.77
N GLY A 442 -8.14 36.26 78.00
CA GLY A 442 -7.37 37.49 78.29
C GLY A 442 -6.84 37.90 79.68
N ARG A 443 -5.65 38.53 79.60
CA ARG A 443 -4.94 39.43 80.56
C ARG A 443 -4.17 38.68 81.66
N VAL A 444 -2.87 38.89 81.88
CA VAL A 444 -2.01 40.10 81.82
C VAL A 444 -0.64 39.75 81.23
#